data_AF-A0A965AJV8-F1
#
_entry.id   AF-A0A965AJV8-F1
#
_cell.length_a   1.000
_cell.length_b   1.000
_cell.length_c   1.000
_cell.angle_alpha   90.00
_cell.angle_beta   90.00
_cell.angle_gamma   90.00
#
_symmetry.space_group_name_H-M   'P 1'
#
loop_
_entity.id
_entity.type
_entity.pdbx_description
1 polymer ?
#
loop_
_entity_poly.entity_id
_entity_poly.type
_entity_poly.pdbx_seq_one_letter_code
_entity_poly.pdbx_strand_id
1 'polypeptide(L)'
;MPVGPETSNAFPIAGSTRSFCGQYEIVADRVFHSIAVSANIRDIGTVLEQTVMIENDRLVLSVSPAPAGGPGSTLQYVWNRAQGQEFPMASTPRALP
;
A
#
# COMPACT_ATOMS: atom_id res chain seq x y z
N MET A 1 -6.51 -24.66 6.00
CA MET A 1 -6.39 -23.26 6.47
C MET A 1 -6.62 -22.35 5.27
N PRO A 2 -7.76 -21.67 5.11
CA PRO A 2 -7.89 -20.66 4.07
C PRO A 2 -7.71 -19.26 4.68
N VAL A 3 -6.69 -18.55 4.21
CA VAL A 3 -6.49 -17.12 4.49
C VAL A 3 -7.43 -16.37 3.57
N GLY A 4 -8.46 -15.72 4.13
CA GLY A 4 -9.42 -14.92 3.36
C GLY A 4 -8.79 -13.62 2.85
N PRO A 5 -9.33 -13.01 1.78
CA PRO A 5 -8.83 -11.73 1.29
C PRO A 5 -9.21 -10.64 2.30
N GLU A 6 -8.22 -10.08 2.99
CA GLU A 6 -8.42 -8.90 3.85
C GLU A 6 -8.64 -7.68 2.96
N THR A 7 -9.88 -7.50 2.49
CA THR A 7 -10.32 -6.25 1.87
C THR A 7 -10.24 -5.15 2.92
N SER A 8 -9.23 -4.29 2.79
CA SER A 8 -9.16 -3.01 3.50
C SER A 8 -10.40 -2.18 3.16
N ASN A 9 -11.40 -2.26 4.06
CA ASN A 9 -12.66 -1.53 4.02
C ASN A 9 -12.50 -0.13 4.63
N ALA A 10 -11.47 0.62 4.21
CA ALA A 10 -11.48 2.06 4.38
C ALA A 10 -12.52 2.63 3.40
N PHE A 11 -13.69 3.04 3.91
CA PHE A 11 -14.65 3.84 3.14
C PHE A 11 -13.98 5.17 2.80
N PRO A 12 -13.89 5.57 1.52
CA PRO A 12 -13.31 6.84 1.16
C PRO A 12 -14.13 7.97 1.81
N ILE A 13 -13.46 8.84 2.55
CA ILE A 13 -13.99 10.16 2.91
C ILE A 13 -14.47 10.81 1.59
N ALA A 14 -15.70 11.34 1.57
CA ALA A 14 -16.31 11.91 0.37
C ALA A 14 -15.31 12.89 -0.30
N GLY A 15 -14.82 12.53 -1.48
CA GLY A 15 -13.79 13.28 -2.21
C GLY A 15 -12.41 12.61 -2.34
N SER A 16 -12.22 11.39 -1.82
CA SER A 16 -10.98 10.62 -2.03
C SER A 16 -11.14 9.55 -3.12
N THR A 17 -10.18 9.50 -4.04
CA THR A 17 -10.10 8.51 -5.12
C THR A 17 -8.88 7.61 -4.91
N ARG A 18 -9.05 6.30 -5.11
CA ARG A 18 -7.93 5.35 -5.11
C ARG A 18 -7.07 5.59 -6.34
N SER A 19 -5.89 6.17 -6.16
CA SER A 19 -4.92 6.39 -7.25
C SER A 19 -4.07 5.16 -7.54
N PHE A 20 -3.89 4.30 -6.54
CA PHE A 20 -2.98 3.17 -6.58
C PHE A 20 -3.39 2.12 -5.55
N CYS A 21 -3.60 0.86 -5.95
CA CYS A 21 -3.83 -0.24 -5.01
C CYS A 21 -3.47 -1.60 -5.58
N GLY A 22 -3.25 -2.56 -4.69
CA GLY A 22 -2.83 -3.91 -5.05
C GLY A 22 -2.34 -4.70 -3.85
N GLN A 23 -2.08 -6.00 -4.03
CA GLN A 23 -1.52 -6.85 -3.00
C GLN A 23 -0.01 -6.63 -2.89
N TYR A 24 0.52 -6.55 -1.69
CA TYR A 24 1.95 -6.47 -1.46
C TYR A 24 2.45 -7.66 -0.64
N GLU A 25 3.69 -8.05 -0.89
CA GLU A 25 4.43 -9.03 -0.11
C GLU A 25 5.73 -8.42 0.38
N ILE A 26 6.11 -8.71 1.62
CA ILE A 26 7.36 -8.22 2.22
C ILE A 26 8.28 -9.42 2.42
N VAL A 27 9.47 -9.35 1.82
CA VAL A 27 10.50 -10.38 1.96
C VAL A 27 11.80 -9.67 2.32
N ALA A 28 12.29 -9.93 3.54
CA ALA A 28 13.47 -9.27 4.10
C ALA A 28 13.36 -7.73 4.03
N ASP A 29 14.23 -7.08 3.27
CA ASP A 29 14.32 -5.63 3.06
C ASP A 29 13.59 -5.18 1.78
N ARG A 30 12.74 -6.02 1.18
CA ARG A 30 12.03 -5.72 -0.06
C ARG A 30 10.52 -5.86 0.08
N VAL A 31 9.82 -4.98 -0.64
CA VAL A 31 8.37 -5.00 -0.86
C VAL A 31 8.12 -5.27 -2.33
N PHE A 32 7.29 -6.24 -2.63
CA PHE A 32 6.80 -6.56 -3.98
C PHE A 32 5.33 -6.19 -4.05
N HIS A 33 4.99 -5.12 -4.76
CA HIS A 33 3.62 -4.64 -4.88
C HIS A 33 3.04 -5.01 -6.24
N SER A 34 2.09 -5.95 -6.25
CA SER A 34 1.32 -6.32 -7.44
C SER A 34 0.20 -5.30 -7.67
N ILE A 35 0.33 -4.49 -8.72
CA ILE A 35 -0.53 -3.33 -8.97
C ILE A 35 -1.83 -3.78 -9.65
N ALA A 36 -2.96 -3.63 -8.96
CA ALA A 36 -4.29 -3.96 -9.49
C ALA A 36 -5.04 -2.73 -10.02
N VAL A 37 -4.79 -1.55 -9.43
CA VAL A 37 -5.33 -0.26 -9.86
C VAL A 37 -4.20 0.75 -9.85
N SER A 38 -4.09 1.53 -10.93
CA SER A 38 -3.18 2.67 -11.03
C SER A 38 -3.84 3.76 -11.87
N ALA A 39 -3.58 5.02 -11.54
CA ALA A 39 -3.93 6.16 -12.39
C ALA A 39 -3.18 6.14 -13.73
N ASN A 40 -2.07 5.41 -13.81
CA ASN A 40 -1.35 5.13 -15.04
C ASN A 40 -1.60 3.69 -15.49
N ILE A 41 -2.29 3.53 -16.63
CA ILE A 41 -2.74 2.23 -17.14
C ILE A 41 -1.59 1.24 -17.42
N ARG A 42 -0.37 1.75 -17.65
CA ARG A 42 0.80 0.91 -17.95
C ARG A 42 1.29 0.11 -16.75
N ASP A 43 0.93 0.54 -15.54
CA ASP A 43 1.43 -0.08 -14.32
C ASP A 43 0.51 -1.22 -13.85
N ILE A 44 -0.72 -1.30 -14.36
CA ILE A 44 -1.70 -2.33 -13.97
C ILE A 44 -1.20 -3.71 -14.42
N GLY A 45 -1.22 -4.67 -13.50
CA GLY A 45 -0.74 -6.05 -13.71
C GLY A 45 0.78 -6.22 -13.56
N THR A 46 1.51 -5.15 -13.24
CA THR A 46 2.95 -5.22 -13.01
C THR A 46 3.26 -5.40 -11.52
N VAL A 47 4.49 -5.84 -11.23
CA VAL A 47 5.03 -5.91 -9.87
C VAL A 47 6.05 -4.79 -9.71
N LEU A 48 5.79 -3.88 -8.78
CA LEU A 48 6.75 -2.86 -8.37
C LEU A 48 7.58 -3.39 -7.19
N GLU A 49 8.88 -3.49 -7.40
CA GLU A 49 9.83 -3.83 -6.35
C GLU A 49 10.37 -2.57 -5.68
N GLN A 50 10.36 -2.54 -4.36
CA GLN A 50 10.86 -1.42 -3.57
C GLN A 50 11.70 -1.93 -2.39
N THR A 51 12.80 -1.26 -2.07
CA THR A 51 13.51 -1.49 -0.80
C THR A 51 12.73 -0.82 0.33
N VAL A 52 12.56 -1.53 1.44
CA VAL A 52 11.85 -1.04 2.63
C VAL A 52 12.81 -0.80 3.79
N MET A 53 12.64 0.34 4.45
CA MET A 53 13.35 0.70 5.67
C MET A 53 12.37 1.34 6.64
N ILE A 54 12.43 0.92 7.91
CA ILE A 54 11.64 1.52 8.99
C ILE A 54 12.61 2.10 10.02
N GLU A 55 12.60 3.42 10.16
CA GLU A 55 13.46 4.15 11.09
C GLU A 55 12.68 5.25 11.78
N ASN A 56 12.83 5.39 13.10
CA ASN A 56 12.22 6.48 13.88
C ASN A 56 10.70 6.67 13.63
N ASP A 57 9.94 5.57 13.58
CA ASP A 57 8.50 5.54 13.28
C ASP A 57 8.11 6.06 11.87
N ARG A 58 9.07 6.05 10.94
CA ARG A 58 8.87 6.37 9.53
C ARG A 58 9.12 5.15 8.66
N LEU A 59 8.27 4.98 7.66
CA LEU A 59 8.45 4.01 6.59
C LEU A 59 9.05 4.72 5.38
N VAL A 60 10.17 4.21 4.88
CA VAL A 60 10.81 4.66 3.64
C VAL A 60 10.77 3.52 2.63
N LEU A 61 10.17 3.78 1.47
CA LEU A 61 10.20 2.88 0.31
C LEU A 61 11.04 3.51 -0.78
N SER A 62 12.03 2.79 -1.30
CA SER A 62 12.95 3.27 -2.32
C SER A 62 12.83 2.47 -3.62
N VAL A 63 12.84 3.15 -4.76
CA VAL A 63 12.83 2.53 -6.10
C VAL A 63 14.02 3.07 -6.90
N SER A 64 14.81 2.17 -7.48
CA SER A 64 15.88 2.52 -8.40
C SER A 64 15.90 1.56 -9.60
N PRO A 65 16.01 2.07 -10.85
CA PRO A 65 16.00 3.48 -11.20
C PRO A 65 14.62 4.13 -10.96
N ALA A 66 14.56 5.42 -10.65
CA ALA A 66 13.29 6.11 -10.51
C ALA A 66 12.55 6.13 -11.85
N PRO A 67 11.25 5.80 -11.90
CA PRO A 67 10.49 5.75 -13.15
C PRO A 67 10.54 7.04 -13.98
N ALA A 68 10.70 8.19 -13.34
CA ALA A 68 10.74 9.51 -13.99
C ALA A 68 12.15 10.16 -14.03
N GLY A 69 13.17 9.58 -13.39
CA GLY A 69 14.44 10.27 -13.12
C GLY A 69 15.62 9.89 -14.02
N GLY A 70 15.47 8.89 -14.89
CA GLY A 70 16.56 8.39 -15.73
C GLY A 70 17.56 7.48 -15.01
N PRO A 71 18.62 7.01 -15.69
CA PRO A 71 19.58 6.07 -15.11
C PRO A 71 20.27 6.62 -13.85
N GLY A 72 20.35 5.81 -12.79
CA GLY A 72 20.98 6.19 -11.51
C GLY A 72 20.10 7.04 -10.59
N SER A 73 18.90 7.43 -11.01
CA SER A 73 17.94 8.11 -10.14
C SER A 73 17.31 7.16 -9.12
N THR A 74 16.93 7.70 -7.97
CA THR A 74 16.21 6.97 -6.92
C THR A 74 14.99 7.77 -6.49
N LEU A 75 13.83 7.12 -6.41
CA LEU A 75 12.62 7.69 -5.85
C LEU A 75 12.42 7.17 -4.44
N GLN A 76 12.17 8.06 -3.48
CA GLN A 76 11.88 7.70 -2.10
C GLN A 76 10.48 8.16 -1.71
N TYR A 77 9.66 7.23 -1.24
CA TYR A 77 8.39 7.50 -0.60
C TYR A 77 8.58 7.43 0.92
N VAL A 78 8.33 8.55 1.60
CA VAL A 78 8.48 8.65 3.06
C VAL A 78 7.10 8.82 3.69
N TRP A 79 6.71 7.86 4.54
CA TRP A 79 5.44 7.84 5.23
C TRP A 79 5.65 8.00 6.73
N ASN A 80 4.82 8.82 7.35
CA ASN A 80 4.69 8.86 8.81
C ASN A 80 3.53 7.96 9.20
N ARG A 81 3.68 7.24 10.33
CA ARG A 81 2.58 6.46 10.87
C ARG A 81 1.40 7.38 11.18
N ALA A 82 0.22 7.04 10.66
CA ALA A 82 -1.00 7.74 11.04
C ALA A 82 -1.24 7.51 12.54
N GLN A 83 -1.36 8.61 13.30
CA GLN A 83 -1.76 8.52 14.71
C GLN A 83 -3.20 8.01 14.76
N GLY A 84 -3.46 7.06 15.67
CA GLY A 84 -4.65 6.21 15.67
C GLY A 84 -5.96 6.96 15.49
N GLN A 85 -6.54 6.86 14.29
CA GLN A 85 -7.98 6.79 14.14
C GLN A 85 -8.30 5.30 14.13
N GLU A 86 -8.75 4.76 15.28
CA GLU A 86 -9.32 3.43 15.32
C GLU A 86 -10.51 3.43 14.37
N PHE A 87 -10.35 2.80 13.20
CA PHE A 87 -11.50 2.43 12.41
C PHE A 87 -12.26 1.40 13.24
N PRO A 88 -13.51 1.66 13.66
CA PRO A 88 -14.26 0.64 14.37
C PRO A 88 -14.29 -0.60 13.49
N MET A 89 -13.65 -1.67 13.96
CA MET A 89 -13.76 -3.00 13.39
C MET A 89 -15.24 -3.24 13.15
N ALA A 90 -15.61 -3.55 11.91
CA ALA A 90 -17.00 -3.71 11.50
C ALA A 90 -17.77 -4.50 12.57
N SER A 91 -18.75 -3.83 13.18
CA SER A 91 -19.55 -4.38 14.27
C SER A 91 -20.04 -5.76 13.89
N THR A 92 -19.71 -6.76 14.70
CA THR A 92 -20.21 -8.12 14.59
C THR A 92 -21.73 -8.06 14.39
N PRO A 93 -22.31 -8.77 13.40
CA PRO A 93 -23.76 -8.75 13.22
C PRO A 93 -24.42 -9.30 14.49
N ARG A 94 -25.15 -8.43 15.19
CA ARG A 94 -25.96 -8.80 16.35
C ARG A 94 -27.09 -9.69 15.85
N ALA A 95 -27.09 -10.96 16.23
CA ALA A 95 -28.26 -11.82 16.09
C ALA A 95 -29.42 -11.19 16.88
N LEU A 96 -30.52 -10.90 16.19
CA LEU A 96 -31.77 -10.48 16.82
C LEU A 96 -32.49 -11.74 17.36
N PRO A 97 -33.10 -11.67 18.56
CA PRO A 97 -33.96 -12.73 19.09
C PRO A 97 -35.27 -12.86 18.29
#